data_AF-A0A7S3H194-F1
#
_entry.id   AF-A0A7S3H194-F1
#
_cell.length_a   1.000
_cell.length_b   1.000
_cell.length_c   1.000
_cell.angle_alpha   90.00
_cell.angle_beta   90.00
_cell.angle_gamma   90.00
#
_symmetry.space_group_name_H-M   'P 1'
#
loop_
_entity.id
_entity.type
_entity.pdbx_description
1 polymer ?
#
loop_
_entity_poly.entity_id
_entity_poly.type
_entity_poly.pdbx_seq_one_letter_code
_entity_poly.pdbx_strand_id
1 'polypeptide(L)'
;GGFGGAVNPTTEVQWVLTVPAIWNDFGKAFMRKAAFRAGLMETELSDNLQLVLEPEGAALAVHVGASAHNLLGKSCRFMVLDCGGGTVDITVHEVICPMPLALKAISIPCGGDWGGDYVNIEFKKFLKELLGPDLYNESELPFEFYNIMVEFDKVKIMFEPSKPPGFIRLLDVLENKRQL
;
A
#
# COMPACT_ATOMS: atom_id res chain seq x y z
N GLY A 1 9.99 -42.85 -10.07
CA GLY A 1 9.98 -41.83 -9.01
C GLY A 1 9.72 -40.50 -9.66
N GLY A 2 8.53 -39.94 -9.47
CA GLY A 2 8.18 -38.60 -9.93
C GLY A 2 7.97 -37.72 -8.72
N PHE A 3 8.84 -36.73 -8.52
CA PHE A 3 8.67 -35.70 -7.50
C PHE A 3 8.02 -34.48 -8.15
N GLY A 4 6.91 -34.00 -7.56
CA GLY A 4 6.31 -32.68 -7.84
C GLY A 4 5.01 -32.71 -8.66
N GLY A 5 3.90 -33.11 -8.05
CA GLY A 5 2.57 -32.73 -8.57
C GLY A 5 2.35 -31.22 -8.46
N ALA A 6 1.41 -30.67 -9.23
CA ALA A 6 1.01 -29.28 -9.06
C ALA A 6 0.42 -29.09 -7.66
N VAL A 7 0.93 -28.11 -6.90
CA VAL A 7 0.41 -27.76 -5.58
C VAL A 7 -1.03 -27.27 -5.75
N ASN A 8 -1.95 -27.85 -4.99
CA ASN A 8 -3.33 -27.39 -4.92
C ASN A 8 -3.42 -26.18 -3.97
N PRO A 9 -3.65 -24.95 -4.48
CA PRO A 9 -3.64 -23.74 -3.67
C PRO A 9 -4.69 -23.73 -2.56
N THR A 10 -5.79 -24.48 -2.71
CA THR A 10 -6.90 -24.45 -1.75
C THR A 10 -6.72 -25.40 -0.58
N THR A 11 -5.93 -26.47 -0.73
CA THR A 11 -5.76 -27.52 0.29
C THR A 11 -4.34 -27.69 0.78
N GLU A 12 -3.34 -27.29 -0.01
CA GLU A 12 -1.92 -27.52 0.29
C GLU A 12 -1.15 -26.24 0.63
N VAL A 13 -1.82 -25.08 0.66
CA VAL A 13 -1.22 -23.78 0.99
C VAL A 13 -1.96 -23.13 2.16
N GLN A 14 -1.20 -22.63 3.14
CA GLN A 14 -1.69 -21.71 4.15
C GLN A 14 -1.44 -20.28 3.68
N TRP A 15 -2.51 -19.54 3.41
CA TRP A 15 -2.47 -18.14 3.04
C TRP A 15 -2.51 -17.25 4.29
N VAL A 16 -1.67 -16.22 4.30
CA VAL A 16 -1.72 -15.14 5.29
C VAL A 16 -1.83 -13.84 4.52
N LEU A 17 -2.99 -13.17 4.61
CA LEU A 17 -3.24 -11.91 3.92
C LEU A 17 -3.27 -10.76 4.92
N THR A 18 -2.50 -9.72 4.63
CA THR A 18 -2.52 -8.47 5.38
C THR A 18 -3.77 -7.67 5.00
N VAL A 19 -4.37 -7.01 5.99
CA VAL A 19 -5.48 -6.06 5.79
C VAL A 19 -5.26 -4.81 6.65
N PRO A 20 -5.78 -3.64 6.24
CA PRO A 20 -5.64 -2.41 7.03
C PRO A 20 -6.24 -2.54 8.43
N ALA A 21 -5.56 -1.93 9.40
CA ALA A 21 -5.97 -1.97 10.81
C ALA A 21 -7.32 -1.26 11.04
N ILE A 22 -7.61 -0.26 10.23
CA ILE A 22 -8.84 0.54 10.28
C ILE A 22 -10.06 -0.17 9.69
N TRP A 23 -9.90 -1.34 9.06
CA TRP A 23 -11.02 -2.08 8.50
C TRP A 23 -11.89 -2.70 9.59
N ASN A 24 -13.20 -2.49 9.47
CA ASN A 24 -14.20 -3.16 10.28
C ASN A 24 -14.38 -4.64 9.85
N ASP A 25 -15.21 -5.38 10.60
CA ASP A 25 -15.45 -6.80 10.33
C ASP A 25 -16.07 -7.05 8.95
N PHE A 26 -16.82 -6.09 8.41
CA PHE A 26 -17.35 -6.18 7.05
C PHE A 26 -16.22 -6.16 6.01
N GLY A 27 -15.25 -5.24 6.13
CA GLY A 27 -14.08 -5.19 5.25
C GLY A 27 -13.27 -6.49 5.30
N LYS A 28 -13.05 -7.02 6.51
CA LYS A 28 -12.35 -8.30 6.72
C LYS A 28 -13.09 -9.48 6.07
N ALA A 29 -14.41 -9.57 6.27
CA ALA A 29 -15.24 -10.60 5.64
C ALA A 29 -15.24 -10.48 4.11
N PHE A 30 -15.27 -9.24 3.59
CA PHE A 30 -15.17 -8.99 2.16
C PHE A 30 -13.85 -9.51 1.58
N MET A 31 -12.72 -9.31 2.26
CA MET A 31 -11.43 -9.85 1.83
C MET A 31 -11.43 -11.38 1.77
N ARG A 32 -11.98 -12.06 2.78
CA ARG A 32 -12.10 -13.53 2.73
C ARG A 32 -12.91 -14.01 1.52
N LYS A 33 -14.02 -13.34 1.24
CA LYS A 33 -14.85 -13.65 0.07
C LYS A 33 -14.13 -13.42 -1.25
N ALA A 34 -13.33 -12.36 -1.34
CA ALA A 34 -12.48 -12.11 -2.51
C ALA A 34 -11.43 -13.22 -2.70
N ALA A 35 -10.76 -13.63 -1.62
CA ALA A 35 -9.77 -14.71 -1.65
C ALA A 35 -10.38 -16.08 -2.03
N PHE A 36 -11.60 -16.38 -1.57
CA PHE A 36 -12.37 -17.54 -2.04
C PHE A 36 -12.63 -17.49 -3.55
N ARG A 37 -13.13 -16.36 -4.06
CA ARG A 37 -13.41 -16.18 -5.50
C ARG A 37 -12.14 -16.25 -6.36
N ALA A 38 -10.98 -15.90 -5.80
CA ALA A 38 -9.69 -16.03 -6.44
C ALA A 38 -9.13 -17.46 -6.44
N GLY A 39 -9.83 -18.43 -5.83
CA GLY A 39 -9.40 -19.83 -5.76
C GLY A 39 -8.25 -20.09 -4.78
N LEU A 40 -8.08 -19.23 -3.76
CA LEU A 40 -7.05 -19.40 -2.72
C LEU A 40 -7.50 -20.35 -1.60
N MET A 41 -8.81 -20.58 -1.47
CA MET A 41 -9.38 -21.45 -0.43
C MET A 41 -10.56 -22.24 -0.99
N GLU A 42 -10.84 -23.40 -0.38
CA GLU A 42 -11.94 -24.28 -0.81
C GLU A 42 -13.31 -23.72 -0.45
N THR A 43 -13.42 -23.01 0.68
CA THR A 43 -14.66 -22.40 1.16
C THR A 43 -14.37 -21.05 1.83
N GLU A 44 -15.36 -20.14 1.88
CA GLU A 44 -15.22 -18.82 2.54
C GLU A 44 -14.90 -18.90 4.05
N LEU A 45 -15.03 -20.08 4.68
CA LEU A 45 -14.74 -20.34 6.09
C LEU A 45 -13.50 -21.21 6.31
N SER A 46 -12.76 -21.55 5.26
CA SER A 46 -11.57 -22.40 5.37
C SER A 46 -10.50 -21.75 6.26
N ASP A 47 -9.91 -22.54 7.14
CA ASP A 47 -8.80 -22.13 8.02
C ASP A 47 -7.47 -21.96 7.27
N ASN A 48 -7.40 -22.41 6.02
CA ASN A 48 -6.25 -22.25 5.12
C ASN A 48 -6.00 -20.79 4.71
N LEU A 49 -6.80 -19.84 5.22
CA LEU A 49 -6.56 -18.40 5.13
C LEU A 49 -6.62 -17.76 6.52
N GLN A 50 -5.54 -17.09 6.90
CA GLN A 50 -5.51 -16.20 8.05
C GLN A 50 -5.44 -14.75 7.56
N LEU A 51 -6.26 -13.88 8.14
CA LEU A 51 -6.07 -12.45 8.02
C LEU A 51 -5.15 -11.99 9.14
N VAL A 52 -4.20 -11.13 8.80
CA VAL A 52 -3.33 -10.44 9.76
C VAL A 52 -3.49 -8.94 9.53
N LEU A 53 -3.40 -8.12 10.57
CA LEU A 53 -3.40 -6.68 10.36
C LEU A 53 -2.05 -6.27 9.75
N GLU A 54 -2.07 -5.36 8.77
CA GLU A 54 -0.85 -4.73 8.21
C GLU A 54 0.14 -4.28 9.31
N PRO A 55 -0.26 -3.55 10.35
CA PRO A 55 0.66 -3.17 11.42
C PRO A 55 1.20 -4.35 12.24
N GLU A 56 0.48 -5.45 12.37
CA GLU A 56 0.98 -6.65 13.05
C GLU A 56 2.04 -7.35 12.20
N GLY A 57 1.82 -7.45 10.89
CA GLY A 57 2.80 -7.95 9.94
C GLY A 57 4.07 -7.09 9.91
N ALA A 58 3.91 -5.77 9.87
CA ALA A 58 5.02 -4.82 9.95
C ALA A 58 5.76 -4.93 11.28
N ALA A 59 5.04 -5.01 12.41
CA ALA A 59 5.62 -5.17 13.73
C ALA A 59 6.43 -6.47 13.88
N LEU A 60 5.93 -7.58 13.31
CA LEU A 60 6.66 -8.84 13.26
C LEU A 60 7.94 -8.73 12.43
N ALA A 61 7.87 -8.10 11.26
CA ALA A 61 9.04 -7.88 10.40
C ALA A 61 10.11 -7.03 11.11
N VAL A 62 9.69 -5.94 11.76
CA VAL A 62 10.59 -5.11 12.58
C VAL A 62 11.16 -5.94 13.72
N HIS A 63 10.36 -6.70 14.46
CA HIS A 63 10.85 -7.53 15.55
C HIS A 63 11.91 -8.54 15.11
N VAL A 64 11.68 -9.27 14.01
CA VAL A 64 12.65 -10.23 13.47
C VAL A 64 13.94 -9.53 13.04
N GLY A 65 13.86 -8.41 12.32
CA GLY A 65 15.04 -7.65 11.90
C GLY A 65 15.78 -6.97 13.06
N ALA A 66 15.04 -6.42 14.01
CA ALA A 66 15.54 -5.76 15.22
C ALA A 66 16.12 -6.73 16.24
N SER A 67 15.68 -8.00 16.24
CA SER A 67 16.17 -9.04 17.16
C SER A 67 17.68 -9.24 17.01
N ALA A 68 18.20 -9.18 15.78
CA ALA A 68 19.64 -9.24 15.50
C ALA A 68 20.44 -8.11 16.17
N HIS A 69 19.77 -7.01 16.52
CA HIS A 69 20.35 -5.82 17.13
C HIS A 69 19.83 -5.56 18.56
N ASN A 70 19.05 -6.49 19.14
CA ASN A 70 18.41 -6.35 20.46
C ASN A 70 17.60 -5.04 20.65
N LEU A 71 17.02 -4.48 19.59
CA LEU A 71 16.36 -3.17 19.68
C LEU A 71 14.96 -3.22 20.30
N LEU A 72 14.33 -4.40 20.36
CA LEU A 72 12.96 -4.58 20.86
C LEU A 72 12.90 -5.61 21.99
N GLY A 73 13.09 -5.13 23.22
CA GLY A 73 12.94 -5.91 24.45
C GLY A 73 11.55 -5.78 25.09
N LYS A 74 11.33 -6.50 26.20
CA LYS A 74 10.10 -6.38 26.99
C LYS A 74 9.88 -4.93 27.44
N SER A 75 8.64 -4.48 27.38
CA SER A 75 8.19 -3.10 27.67
C SER A 75 8.70 -2.03 26.71
N CYS A 76 9.44 -2.39 25.65
CA CYS A 76 9.73 -1.46 24.56
C CYS A 76 8.42 -1.08 23.86
N ARG A 77 8.34 0.19 23.48
CA ARG A 77 7.21 0.74 22.72
C ARG A 77 7.70 1.24 21.38
N PHE A 78 6.92 0.99 20.34
CA PHE A 78 7.23 1.47 19.00
C PHE A 78 5.94 1.81 18.27
N MET A 79 6.09 2.68 17.29
CA MET A 79 5.02 3.09 16.38
C MET A 79 5.29 2.44 15.03
N VAL A 80 4.25 1.89 14.41
CA VAL A 80 4.26 1.56 12.99
C VAL A 80 3.50 2.67 12.27
N LEU A 81 4.16 3.26 11.29
CA LEU A 81 3.61 4.25 10.36
C LEU A 81 3.64 3.62 8.97
N ASP A 82 2.49 3.10 8.53
CA ASP A 82 2.34 2.54 7.19
C ASP A 82 1.83 3.63 6.26
N CYS A 83 2.72 4.16 5.41
CA CYS A 83 2.41 5.20 4.44
C CYS A 83 2.21 4.60 3.06
N GLY A 84 1.01 4.09 2.82
CA GLY A 84 0.62 3.49 1.55
C GLY A 84 0.31 4.49 0.44
N GLY A 85 -0.25 3.97 -0.66
CA GLY A 85 -0.74 4.78 -1.79
C GLY A 85 -2.00 5.56 -1.43
N GLY A 86 -3.02 4.89 -0.88
CA GLY A 86 -4.28 5.53 -0.50
C GLY A 86 -4.32 6.03 0.94
N THR A 87 -3.93 5.17 1.88
CA THR A 87 -4.06 5.42 3.32
C THR A 87 -2.71 5.60 4.00
N VAL A 88 -2.73 6.30 5.12
CA VAL A 88 -1.69 6.23 6.14
C VAL A 88 -2.31 5.61 7.39
N ASP A 89 -1.74 4.50 7.86
CA ASP A 89 -2.20 3.76 9.02
C ASP A 89 -1.15 3.86 10.15
N ILE A 90 -1.60 4.28 11.33
CA ILE A 90 -0.76 4.57 12.49
C ILE A 90 -1.19 3.67 13.65
N THR A 91 -0.24 2.94 14.19
CA THR A 91 -0.45 2.09 15.36
C THR A 91 0.71 2.17 16.33
N VAL A 92 0.42 1.97 17.61
CA VAL A 92 1.44 1.99 18.67
C VAL A 92 1.33 0.71 19.48
N HIS A 93 2.47 0.03 19.62
CA HIS A 93 2.57 -1.26 20.27
C HIS A 93 3.55 -1.23 21.43
N GLU A 94 3.26 -2.03 22.45
CA GLU A 94 4.19 -2.39 23.52
C GLU A 94 4.53 -3.88 23.42
N VAL A 95 5.82 -4.21 23.54
CA VAL A 95 6.31 -5.58 23.58
C VAL A 95 6.03 -6.18 24.96
N ILE A 96 5.10 -7.11 25.05
CA ILE A 96 4.76 -7.84 26.28
C ILE A 96 5.76 -8.98 26.52
N CYS A 97 6.10 -9.70 25.44
CA CYS A 97 7.10 -10.75 25.44
C CYS A 97 7.89 -10.67 24.14
N PRO A 98 9.24 -10.63 24.19
CA PRO A 98 10.04 -10.65 22.97
C PRO A 98 10.15 -12.05 22.36
N MET A 99 9.87 -13.14 23.10
CA MET A 99 9.97 -14.49 22.56
C MET A 99 9.10 -15.49 23.36
N PRO A 100 8.07 -16.11 22.75
CA PRO A 100 7.48 -15.74 21.45
C PRO A 100 6.99 -14.28 21.48
N LEU A 101 7.00 -13.62 20.31
CA LEU A 101 6.59 -12.22 20.21
C LEU A 101 5.12 -12.08 20.62
N ALA A 102 4.89 -11.28 21.67
CA ALA A 102 3.57 -10.87 22.09
C ALA A 102 3.54 -9.35 22.17
N LEU A 103 2.61 -8.74 21.44
CA LEU A 103 2.43 -7.29 21.36
C LEU A 103 1.08 -6.91 21.96
N LYS A 104 1.03 -5.71 22.55
CA LYS A 104 -0.20 -5.08 22.97
C LYS A 104 -0.34 -3.75 22.24
N ALA A 105 -1.45 -3.55 21.54
CA ALA A 105 -1.83 -2.22 21.07
C ALA A 105 -2.09 -1.32 22.28
N ILE A 106 -1.41 -0.17 22.34
CA ILE A 106 -1.54 0.78 23.47
C ILE A 106 -2.29 2.06 23.11
N SER A 107 -2.69 2.20 21.85
CA SER A 107 -3.60 3.24 21.36
C SER A 107 -4.61 2.65 20.39
N ILE A 108 -5.72 3.36 20.18
CA ILE A 108 -6.64 3.06 19.08
C ILE A 108 -5.88 3.29 17.77
N PRO A 109 -5.89 2.34 16.81
CA PRO A 109 -5.37 2.59 15.46
C PRO A 109 -6.02 3.83 14.86
N CYS A 110 -5.22 4.69 14.26
CA CYS A 110 -5.72 5.87 13.57
C CYS A 110 -5.07 5.98 12.20
N GLY A 111 -5.67 6.79 11.34
CA GLY A 111 -5.23 6.92 9.97
C GLY A 111 -6.19 7.76 9.16
N GLY A 112 -5.88 7.91 7.88
CA GLY A 112 -6.71 8.64 6.95
C GLY A 112 -6.20 8.48 5.53
N ASP A 113 -6.95 9.06 4.59
CA ASP A 113 -6.58 9.11 3.19
C ASP A 113 -5.45 10.15 3.01
N TRP A 114 -4.23 9.79 3.42
CA TRP A 114 -3.06 10.67 3.38
C TRP A 114 -1.90 10.06 2.61
N GLY A 115 -2.17 9.00 1.85
CA GLY A 115 -1.14 8.28 1.10
C GLY A 115 -0.60 9.06 -0.11
N GLY A 116 0.28 8.41 -0.87
CA GLY A 116 0.89 8.97 -2.07
C GLY A 116 -0.08 9.42 -3.17
N ASP A 117 -1.34 9.00 -3.13
CA ASP A 117 -2.40 9.43 -4.06
C ASP A 117 -2.81 10.88 -3.82
N TYR A 118 -2.70 11.39 -2.58
CA TYR A 118 -2.94 12.81 -2.31
C TYR A 118 -1.89 13.70 -2.98
N VAL A 119 -0.65 13.23 -3.06
CA VAL A 119 0.39 13.90 -3.84
C VAL A 119 0.03 13.93 -5.33
N ASN A 120 -0.55 12.84 -5.86
CA ASN A 120 -1.04 12.79 -7.23
C ASN A 120 -2.20 13.75 -7.48
N ILE A 121 -3.13 13.88 -6.53
CA ILE A 121 -4.25 14.83 -6.59
C ILE A 121 -3.73 16.28 -6.64
N GLU A 122 -2.81 16.64 -5.74
CA GLU A 122 -2.24 17.99 -5.72
C GLU A 122 -1.42 18.29 -6.99
N PHE A 123 -0.70 17.31 -7.52
CA PHE A 123 -0.03 17.46 -8.82
C PHE A 123 -1.02 17.70 -9.97
N LYS A 124 -2.15 16.97 -10.02
CA LYS A 124 -3.20 17.22 -11.02
C LYS A 124 -3.78 18.63 -10.91
N LYS A 125 -4.04 19.11 -9.69
CA LYS A 125 -4.50 20.49 -9.46
C LYS A 125 -3.49 21.51 -9.97
N PHE A 126 -2.21 21.33 -9.61
CA PHE A 126 -1.12 22.16 -10.10
C PHE A 126 -1.04 22.14 -11.63
N LEU A 127 -1.14 20.97 -12.26
CA LEU A 127 -1.11 20.84 -13.72
C LEU A 127 -2.28 21.58 -14.39
N LYS A 128 -3.46 21.52 -13.79
CA LYS A 128 -4.65 22.26 -14.26
C LYS A 128 -4.47 23.77 -14.15
N GLU A 129 -3.89 24.25 -13.05
CA GLU A 129 -3.58 25.67 -12.87
C GLU A 129 -2.49 26.14 -13.85
N LEU A 130 -1.47 25.32 -14.07
CA LEU A 130 -0.35 25.61 -14.97
C LEU A 130 -0.78 25.70 -16.44
N LEU A 131 -1.59 24.74 -16.90
CA LEU A 131 -2.04 24.65 -18.29
C LEU A 131 -3.23 25.57 -18.59
N GLY A 132 -4.03 25.88 -17.58
CA GLY A 132 -5.26 26.65 -17.74
C GLY A 132 -6.37 25.88 -18.49
N PRO A 133 -7.56 26.48 -18.61
CA PRO A 133 -8.74 25.80 -19.15
C PRO A 133 -8.62 25.47 -20.65
N ASP A 134 -7.78 26.20 -21.38
CA ASP A 134 -7.61 25.99 -22.82
C ASP A 134 -6.78 24.73 -23.12
N LEU A 135 -5.85 24.35 -22.26
CA LEU A 135 -4.94 23.22 -22.50
C LEU A 135 -5.25 22.02 -21.61
N TYR A 136 -5.87 22.22 -20.45
CA TYR A 136 -6.26 21.13 -19.55
C TYR A 136 -7.59 20.51 -19.95
N ASN A 137 -7.55 19.39 -20.68
CA ASN A 137 -8.75 18.63 -21.05
C ASN A 137 -8.52 17.11 -21.03
N GLU A 138 -8.68 16.49 -19.86
CA GLU A 138 -8.55 15.03 -19.68
C GLU A 138 -9.56 14.22 -20.52
N SER A 139 -10.72 14.80 -20.83
CA SER A 139 -11.76 14.11 -21.61
C SER A 139 -11.40 14.00 -23.10
N GLU A 140 -10.72 15.03 -23.64
CA GLU A 140 -10.27 15.05 -25.04
C GLU A 140 -8.90 14.37 -25.23
N LEU A 141 -8.02 14.47 -24.24
CA LEU A 141 -6.65 13.95 -24.28
C LEU A 141 -6.36 12.93 -23.16
N PRO A 142 -7.18 11.87 -23.01
CA PRO A 142 -7.07 10.95 -21.86
C PRO A 142 -5.72 10.21 -21.84
N PHE A 143 -5.14 9.91 -22.99
CA PHE A 143 -3.88 9.17 -23.08
C PHE A 143 -2.67 10.04 -22.70
N GLU A 144 -2.67 11.30 -23.11
CA GLU A 144 -1.62 12.26 -22.81
C GLU A 144 -1.59 12.58 -21.31
N PHE A 145 -2.75 12.86 -20.72
CA PHE A 145 -2.84 13.09 -19.27
C PHE A 145 -2.53 11.83 -18.47
N TYR A 146 -2.90 10.63 -18.95
CA TYR A 146 -2.47 9.38 -18.35
C TYR A 146 -0.94 9.22 -18.37
N ASN A 147 -0.30 9.47 -19.52
CA ASN A 147 1.16 9.40 -19.64
C ASN A 147 1.88 10.40 -18.73
N ILE A 148 1.37 11.62 -18.63
CA ILE A 148 1.89 12.63 -17.69
C ILE A 148 1.81 12.12 -16.24
N MET A 149 0.68 11.51 -15.84
CA MET A 149 0.55 10.94 -14.49
C MET A 149 1.52 9.76 -14.26
N VAL A 150 1.73 8.90 -15.26
CA VAL A 150 2.70 7.81 -15.19
C VAL A 150 4.14 8.33 -15.10
N GLU A 151 4.49 9.39 -15.84
CA GLU A 151 5.79 10.06 -15.71
C GLU A 151 5.94 10.71 -14.32
N PHE A 152 4.88 11.36 -13.82
CA PHE A 152 4.87 11.96 -12.48
C PHE A 152 5.09 10.93 -11.38
N ASP A 153 4.40 9.79 -11.42
CA ASP A 153 4.58 8.74 -10.41
C ASP A 153 6.03 8.24 -10.36
N LYS A 154 6.71 8.11 -11.51
CA LYS A 154 8.14 7.76 -11.56
C LYS A 154 9.02 8.81 -10.90
N VAL A 155 8.77 10.10 -11.17
CA VAL A 155 9.51 11.21 -10.56
C VAL A 155 9.25 11.28 -9.05
N LYS A 156 8.00 11.09 -8.64
CA LYS A 156 7.57 11.07 -7.23
C LYS A 156 8.28 9.97 -6.44
N ILE A 157 8.28 8.74 -6.95
CA ILE A 157 8.90 7.58 -6.30
C ILE A 157 10.42 7.77 -6.13
N MET A 158 11.06 8.40 -7.12
CA MET A 158 12.51 8.63 -7.12
C MET A 158 12.91 9.99 -6.55
N PHE A 159 11.98 10.73 -5.94
CA PHE A 159 12.24 12.08 -5.45
C PHE A 159 13.25 12.07 -4.30
N GLU A 160 14.29 12.89 -4.44
CA GLU A 160 15.30 13.07 -3.41
C GLU A 160 15.54 14.56 -3.19
N PRO A 161 15.29 15.10 -1.98
CA PRO A 161 15.36 16.55 -1.72
C PRO A 161 16.73 17.18 -1.99
N SER A 162 17.79 16.37 -1.96
CA SER A 162 19.18 16.81 -2.15
C SER A 162 19.61 16.88 -3.63
N LYS A 163 18.80 16.32 -4.55
CA LYS A 163 19.12 16.24 -5.98
C LYS A 163 18.21 17.15 -6.80
N PRO A 164 18.66 17.59 -8.00
CA PRO A 164 17.77 18.26 -8.94
C PRO A 164 16.54 17.39 -9.22
N PRO A 165 15.33 17.98 -9.28
CA PRO A 165 14.11 17.22 -9.54
C PRO A 165 14.12 16.63 -10.96
N GLY A 166 13.41 15.52 -11.13
CA GLY A 166 13.14 14.96 -12.45
C GLY A 166 12.26 15.90 -13.30
N PHE A 167 12.23 15.65 -14.60
CA PHE A 167 11.42 16.41 -15.55
C PHE A 167 10.27 15.55 -16.08
N ILE A 168 9.14 16.20 -16.33
CA ILE A 168 7.95 15.60 -16.93
C ILE A 168 7.70 16.36 -18.23
N ARG A 169 7.52 15.61 -19.32
CA ARG A 169 7.31 16.24 -20.63
C ARG A 169 5.82 16.52 -20.82
N LEU A 170 5.51 17.75 -21.19
CA LEU A 170 4.15 18.19 -21.54
C LEU A 170 3.96 18.38 -23.05
N LEU A 171 4.95 18.01 -23.87
CA LEU A 171 4.99 18.29 -25.31
C LEU A 171 3.76 17.73 -26.03
N ASP A 172 3.32 16.52 -25.68
CA ASP A 172 2.17 15.89 -26.34
C ASP A 172 0.86 16.69 -26.13
N VAL A 173 0.71 17.35 -24.98
CA VAL A 173 -0.44 18.25 -24.70
C VAL A 173 -0.28 19.59 -25.41
N LEU A 174 0.95 20.10 -25.51
CA LEU A 174 1.23 21.41 -26.12
C LEU A 174 1.20 21.37 -27.66
N GLU A 175 1.57 20.24 -28.27
CA GLU A 175 1.66 20.07 -29.72
C GLU A 175 0.33 19.69 -30.37
N ASN A 176 -0.58 19.01 -29.66
CA ASN A 176 -1.88 18.61 -30.20
C ASN A 176 -2.75 19.81 -30.61
N LYS A 177 -2.60 20.97 -29.96
CA LYS A 177 -3.26 22.23 -30.36
C LYS A 177 -2.63 22.95 -31.56
N ARG A 178 -1.43 22.56 -32.03
CA ARG A 178 -0.86 23.14 -33.26
C ARG A 178 -1.34 22.46 -34.54
N GLN A 179 -2.10 21.36 -34.42
CA GLN A 179 -2.65 20.62 -35.56
C GLN A 179 -4.15 20.89 -35.81
N LEU A 180 -4.77 21.76 -35.00
CA LEU A 180 -6.13 22.29 -35.17
C LEU A 180 -6.07 23.79 -35.51
#